data_AF-A0A7V8YGZ7-F1
#
_entry.id   AF-A0A7V8YGZ7-F1
#
_cell.length_a   1.000
_cell.length_b   1.000
_cell.length_c   1.000
_cell.angle_alpha   90.00
_cell.angle_beta   90.00
_cell.angle_gamma   90.00
#
_symmetry.space_group_name_H-M   'P 1'
#
loop_
_entity.id
_entity.type
_entity.pdbx_description
1 polymer ?
#
loop_
_entity_poly.entity_id
_entity_poly.type
_entity_poly.pdbx_seq_one_letter_code
_entity_poly.pdbx_strand_id
1 'polypeptide(L)'
;MTEATSRTGFTLDERLAGPLHDVAAEAGHSADTPRMGFFTDTSVCIGCKACEVACKEWNNVPEDGMSLTGMSYDNSVGLGASTWRHVAFIEQSTPDTHAVDLGMPSVSQGALEGDREVRWLMSSDVCKHCTHAACL
;
A
#
# COMPACT_ATOMS: atom_id res chain seq x y z
N MET A 1 7.57 49.35 -9.95
CA MET A 1 7.03 48.49 -11.02
C MET A 1 8.16 47.59 -11.47
N THR A 2 8.25 46.41 -10.85
CA THR A 2 9.23 45.39 -11.24
C THR A 2 8.40 44.17 -11.59
N GLU A 3 8.36 43.87 -12.88
CA GLU A 3 7.54 42.85 -13.51
C GLU A 3 8.07 41.48 -13.10
N ALA A 4 7.26 40.72 -12.36
CA ALA A 4 7.58 39.34 -12.05
C ALA A 4 7.43 38.53 -13.34
N THR A 5 8.55 38.19 -13.97
CA THR A 5 8.61 37.31 -15.13
C THR A 5 7.99 35.98 -14.76
N SER A 6 6.83 35.68 -15.34
CA SER A 6 6.21 34.36 -15.33
C SER A 6 7.22 33.35 -15.87
N ARG A 7 7.78 32.50 -15.00
CA ARG A 7 8.59 31.36 -15.43
C ARG A 7 7.66 30.31 -16.03
N THR A 8 7.42 30.42 -17.33
CA THR A 8 6.92 29.34 -18.17
C THR A 8 7.98 28.24 -18.26
N GLY A 9 7.78 27.15 -17.54
CA GLY A 9 8.51 25.90 -17.74
C GLY A 9 9.34 25.48 -16.54
N PHE A 10 8.86 24.47 -15.82
CA PHE A 10 9.72 23.54 -15.11
C PHE A 10 9.94 22.36 -16.05
N THR A 11 11.19 21.99 -16.31
CA THR A 11 11.52 20.74 -16.99
C THR A 11 11.29 19.57 -16.03
N LEU A 12 10.95 18.39 -16.56
CA LEU A 12 10.67 17.18 -15.77
C LEU A 12 11.83 16.83 -14.80
N ASP A 13 13.06 17.24 -15.14
CA ASP A 13 14.28 17.04 -14.35
C ASP A 13 14.30 17.82 -13.02
N GLU A 14 13.43 18.82 -12.82
CA GLU A 14 13.52 19.77 -11.68
C GLU A 14 12.38 19.62 -10.65
N ARG A 15 11.37 18.77 -10.89
CA ARG A 15 10.18 18.67 -10.03
C ARG A 15 10.06 17.32 -9.31
N LEU A 16 10.47 17.29 -8.05
CA LEU A 16 10.32 16.13 -7.15
C LEU A 16 8.94 16.07 -6.46
N ALA A 17 8.22 17.19 -6.35
CA ALA A 17 6.88 17.27 -5.74
C ALA A 17 6.10 18.49 -6.22
N GLY A 18 4.76 18.42 -6.17
CA GLY A 18 3.85 19.54 -6.44
C GLY A 18 2.63 19.13 -7.29
N PRO A 19 1.62 20.01 -7.43
CA PRO A 19 0.49 19.76 -8.30
C PRO A 19 0.94 19.71 -9.77
N LEU A 20 0.62 18.60 -10.43
CA LEU A 20 0.78 18.46 -11.88
C LEU A 20 -0.49 18.96 -12.56
N HIS A 21 -0.33 19.80 -13.58
CA HIS A 21 -1.47 20.41 -14.26
C HIS A 21 -2.19 19.40 -15.17
N ASP A 22 -1.42 18.53 -15.82
CA ASP A 22 -1.91 17.41 -16.62
C ASP A 22 -1.07 16.15 -16.34
N VAL A 23 -1.41 15.44 -15.27
CA VAL A 23 -0.78 14.18 -14.86
C VAL A 23 -0.80 13.09 -15.94
N ALA A 24 -1.73 13.13 -16.88
CA ALA A 24 -1.92 12.11 -17.90
C ALA A 24 -0.99 12.34 -19.07
N ALA A 25 -0.99 13.55 -19.63
CA ALA A 25 -0.07 13.93 -20.69
C ALA A 25 1.40 13.85 -20.22
N GLU A 26 1.69 14.31 -19.00
CA GLU A 26 3.05 14.25 -18.44
C GLU A 26 3.55 12.82 -18.18
N ALA A 27 2.64 11.85 -18.03
CA ALA A 27 2.95 10.42 -17.93
C ALA A 27 3.03 9.72 -19.30
N GLY A 28 2.84 10.45 -20.41
CA GLY A 28 2.83 9.89 -21.77
C GLY A 28 1.53 9.17 -22.14
N HIS A 29 0.45 9.36 -21.40
CA HIS A 29 -0.87 8.81 -21.72
C HIS A 29 -1.67 9.77 -22.61
N SER A 30 -2.50 9.23 -23.52
CA SER A 30 -3.40 10.02 -24.34
C SER A 30 -4.58 10.58 -23.52
N ALA A 31 -5.01 11.80 -23.85
CA ALA A 31 -5.96 12.58 -23.05
C ALA A 31 -7.43 12.09 -23.10
N ASP A 32 -7.70 11.03 -23.86
CA ASP A 32 -9.02 10.50 -24.17
C ASP A 32 -9.54 9.46 -23.15
N THR A 33 -8.69 8.97 -22.24
CA THR A 33 -9.10 7.94 -21.25
C THR A 33 -9.19 8.51 -19.82
N PRO A 34 -10.29 8.24 -19.06
CA PRO A 34 -10.37 8.60 -17.65
C PRO A 34 -9.24 7.97 -16.81
N ARG A 35 -8.68 8.75 -15.89
CA ARG A 35 -7.66 8.27 -14.93
C ARG A 35 -8.32 7.43 -13.83
N MET A 36 -7.70 6.29 -13.56
CA MET A 36 -8.11 5.38 -12.50
C MET A 36 -7.14 5.43 -11.32
N GLY A 37 -7.64 5.14 -10.12
CA GLY A 37 -6.85 5.05 -8.91
C GLY A 37 -7.47 4.04 -7.95
N PHE A 38 -6.67 3.57 -7.00
CA PHE A 38 -7.09 2.62 -5.98
C PHE A 38 -6.64 3.11 -4.61
N PHE A 39 -7.56 3.14 -3.64
CA PHE A 39 -7.26 3.50 -2.25
C PHE A 39 -7.46 2.26 -1.36
N THR A 40 -6.38 1.84 -0.70
CA THR A 40 -6.42 0.77 0.29
C THR A 40 -6.32 1.40 1.67
N ASP A 41 -7.40 1.39 2.43
CA ASP A 41 -7.38 1.79 3.83
C ASP A 41 -6.86 0.64 4.70
N THR A 42 -5.63 0.79 5.21
CA THR A 42 -5.01 -0.23 6.06
C THR A 42 -5.56 -0.24 7.49
N SER A 43 -6.25 0.80 7.93
CA SER A 43 -6.82 0.88 9.28
C SER A 43 -8.00 -0.08 9.49
N VAL A 44 -8.69 -0.45 8.40
CA VAL A 44 -9.81 -1.40 8.39
C VAL A 44 -9.44 -2.77 7.83
N CYS A 45 -8.18 -2.94 7.40
CA CYS A 45 -7.69 -4.20 6.85
C CYS A 45 -7.62 -5.26 7.95
N ILE A 46 -8.41 -6.33 7.81
CA ILE A 46 -8.43 -7.45 8.77
C ILE A 46 -7.51 -8.62 8.39
N GLY A 47 -6.69 -8.46 7.33
CA GLY A 47 -5.77 -9.50 6.89
C GLY A 47 -6.42 -10.76 6.29
N CYS A 48 -7.65 -10.71 5.79
CA CYS A 48 -8.37 -11.93 5.33
C CYS A 48 -7.77 -12.64 4.11
N LYS A 49 -6.80 -12.03 3.42
CA LYS A 49 -6.16 -12.49 2.17
C LYS A 49 -7.11 -12.78 0.99
N ALA A 50 -8.40 -12.45 1.10
CA ALA A 50 -9.38 -12.63 0.03
C ALA A 50 -8.99 -11.87 -1.25
N CYS A 51 -8.33 -10.72 -1.10
CA CYS A 51 -7.84 -9.95 -2.24
C CYS A 51 -6.73 -10.68 -3.03
N GLU A 52 -5.92 -11.55 -2.39
CA GLU A 52 -4.93 -12.37 -3.11
C GLU A 52 -5.63 -13.45 -3.94
N VAL A 53 -6.58 -14.16 -3.33
CA VAL A 53 -7.36 -15.21 -3.97
C VAL A 53 -8.14 -14.66 -5.17
N ALA A 54 -8.86 -13.55 -4.99
CA ALA A 54 -9.61 -12.91 -6.06
C ALA A 54 -8.70 -12.42 -7.20
N CYS A 55 -7.49 -11.91 -6.89
CA CYS A 55 -6.53 -11.52 -7.92
C CYS A 55 -6.10 -12.71 -8.77
N LYS A 56 -5.81 -13.86 -8.15
CA LYS A 56 -5.42 -15.08 -8.86
C LYS A 56 -6.58 -15.63 -9.68
N GLU A 57 -7.77 -15.74 -9.09
CA GLU A 57 -8.97 -16.24 -9.76
C GLU A 57 -9.29 -15.43 -11.01
N TRP A 58 -9.41 -14.10 -10.88
CA TRP A 58 -9.79 -13.24 -11.98
C TRP A 58 -8.78 -13.25 -13.13
N ASN A 59 -7.49 -13.27 -12.80
CA ASN A 59 -6.41 -13.17 -13.79
C ASN A 59 -5.86 -14.53 -14.23
N ASN A 60 -6.43 -15.65 -13.75
CA ASN A 60 -5.92 -17.00 -13.96
C ASN A 60 -4.42 -17.14 -13.61
N VAL A 61 -3.97 -16.48 -12.54
CA VAL A 61 -2.58 -16.57 -12.09
C VAL A 61 -2.38 -17.90 -11.35
N PRO A 62 -1.30 -18.67 -11.62
CA PRO A 62 -1.06 -19.96 -10.97
C PRO A 62 -0.99 -19.88 -9.44
N GLU A 63 -1.26 -20.98 -8.75
CA GLU A 63 -0.99 -21.08 -7.31
C GLU A 63 0.52 -21.26 -7.04
N ASP A 64 0.96 -20.81 -5.86
CA ASP A 64 2.38 -20.80 -5.46
C ASP A 64 2.63 -21.71 -4.25
N GLY A 65 1.75 -22.71 -4.04
CA GLY A 65 1.71 -23.55 -2.85
C GLY A 65 0.99 -22.89 -1.66
N MET A 66 0.55 -23.72 -0.71
CA MET A 66 -0.24 -23.31 0.46
C MET A 66 0.48 -23.59 1.79
N SER A 67 1.81 -23.62 1.77
CA SER A 67 2.61 -23.93 2.96
C SER A 67 2.76 -22.70 3.86
N LEU A 68 2.65 -22.92 5.17
CA LEU A 68 3.04 -21.91 6.16
C LEU A 68 4.56 -21.92 6.33
N THR A 69 5.16 -20.73 6.36
CA THR A 69 6.60 -20.56 6.59
C THR A 69 7.00 -20.81 8.05
N GLY A 70 6.03 -20.77 8.97
CA GLY A 70 6.26 -20.82 10.42
C GLY A 70 6.80 -19.51 11.01
N MET A 71 7.01 -18.48 10.19
CA MET A 71 7.53 -17.17 10.62
C MET A 71 6.42 -16.14 10.81
N SER A 72 5.29 -16.31 10.14
CA SER A 72 4.14 -15.39 10.16
C SER A 72 2.87 -16.10 9.65
N TYR A 73 1.70 -15.47 9.85
CA TYR A 73 0.45 -15.80 9.14
C TYR A 73 0.52 -15.47 7.65
N ASP A 74 1.58 -14.79 7.23
CA ASP A 74 1.94 -14.65 5.86
C ASP A 74 2.50 -15.95 5.23
N ASN A 75 1.73 -16.54 4.31
CA ASN A 75 2.13 -17.69 3.49
C ASN A 75 2.74 -17.31 2.13
N SER A 76 2.47 -16.12 1.60
CA SER A 76 2.96 -15.71 0.27
C SER A 76 4.37 -15.12 0.35
N VAL A 77 4.80 -14.65 1.54
CA VAL A 77 6.14 -14.09 1.85
C VAL A 77 6.43 -12.76 1.14
N GLY A 78 5.92 -12.57 -0.06
CA GLY A 78 6.00 -11.34 -0.82
C GLY A 78 5.43 -11.48 -2.22
N LEU A 79 5.66 -10.46 -3.04
CA LEU A 79 5.29 -10.45 -4.45
C LEU A 79 6.23 -11.34 -5.27
N GLY A 80 5.70 -11.90 -6.37
CA GLY A 80 6.46 -12.74 -7.28
C GLY A 80 5.78 -12.88 -8.65
N ALA A 81 6.38 -13.66 -9.54
CA ALA A 81 5.86 -13.86 -10.91
C ALA A 81 4.41 -14.36 -10.96
N SER A 82 3.99 -15.10 -9.92
CA SER A 82 2.64 -15.64 -9.78
C SER A 82 1.91 -15.10 -8.53
N THR A 83 2.49 -14.17 -7.78
CA THR A 83 1.83 -13.48 -6.65
C THR A 83 1.89 -11.97 -6.89
N TRP A 84 0.86 -11.42 -7.54
CA TRP A 84 0.81 -10.00 -7.92
C TRP A 84 0.20 -9.10 -6.85
N ARG A 85 -0.46 -9.73 -5.87
CA ARG A 85 -1.00 -9.09 -4.68
C ARG A 85 -0.66 -9.94 -3.48
N HIS A 86 -0.27 -9.28 -2.40
CA HIS A 86 0.23 -9.90 -1.19
C HIS A 86 -0.30 -9.16 0.04
N VAL A 87 -0.67 -9.86 1.10
CA VAL A 87 -1.08 -9.29 2.38
C VAL A 87 0.00 -9.58 3.40
N ALA A 88 0.72 -8.53 3.76
CA ALA A 88 1.76 -8.57 4.79
C ALA A 88 1.12 -8.55 6.18
N PHE A 89 1.72 -9.32 7.10
CA PHE A 89 1.41 -9.33 8.52
C PHE A 89 2.66 -8.89 9.28
N ILE A 90 2.60 -7.72 9.93
CA ILE A 90 3.73 -7.14 10.66
C ILE A 90 3.34 -6.97 12.13
N GLU A 91 3.95 -7.77 12.99
CA GLU A 91 3.82 -7.64 14.43
C GLU A 91 4.83 -6.60 14.93
N GLN A 92 4.36 -5.56 15.61
CA GLN A 92 5.21 -4.53 16.16
C GLN A 92 4.96 -4.41 17.66
N SER A 93 5.99 -4.66 18.45
CA SER A 93 5.99 -4.29 19.86
C SER A 93 6.24 -2.79 19.97
N THR A 94 5.30 -2.07 20.57
CA THR A 94 5.43 -0.62 20.77
C THR A 94 5.69 -0.30 22.25
N PRO A 95 6.50 0.73 22.56
CA PRO A 95 6.50 1.30 23.90
C PRO A 95 5.12 1.91 24.16
N ASP A 96 4.46 1.43 25.21
CA ASP A 96 3.12 1.81 25.66
C ASP A 96 2.98 3.33 25.83
N THR A 97 2.59 4.04 24.78
CA THR A 97 2.49 5.51 24.84
C THR A 97 1.25 6.10 24.20
N HIS A 98 0.63 5.50 23.17
CA HIS A 98 -0.50 6.13 22.48
C HIS A 98 -1.43 5.13 21.76
N ALA A 99 -1.94 4.11 22.45
CA ALA A 99 -3.07 3.33 21.93
C ALA A 99 -4.26 4.27 21.68
N VAL A 100 -4.71 4.39 20.44
CA VAL A 100 -5.93 5.14 20.09
C VAL A 100 -7.13 4.22 20.20
N ASP A 101 -8.11 4.61 21.00
CA ASP A 101 -9.37 3.86 21.13
C ASP A 101 -10.18 3.98 19.82
N LEU A 102 -10.25 2.88 19.08
CA LEU A 102 -11.00 2.77 17.82
C LEU A 102 -12.48 2.41 18.03
N GLY A 103 -12.96 2.30 19.29
CA GLY A 103 -14.34 1.93 19.60
C GLY A 103 -14.71 0.49 19.22
N MET A 104 -13.71 -0.33 18.89
CA MET A 104 -13.86 -1.76 18.63
C MET A 104 -13.87 -2.52 19.96
N PRO A 105 -14.65 -3.61 20.12
CA PRO A 105 -14.66 -4.36 21.36
C PRO A 105 -13.26 -4.89 21.69
N SER A 106 -12.65 -4.35 22.73
CA SER A 106 -11.34 -4.80 23.21
C SER A 106 -11.50 -6.14 23.91
N VAL A 107 -10.83 -7.18 23.40
CA VAL A 107 -10.54 -8.35 24.21
C VAL A 107 -9.47 -7.93 25.22
N SER A 108 -9.71 -8.10 26.51
CA SER A 108 -8.69 -7.86 27.52
C SER A 108 -7.54 -8.84 27.31
N GLN A 109 -6.55 -8.45 26.52
CA GLN A 109 -5.25 -9.09 26.52
C GLN A 109 -4.66 -8.75 27.89
N GLY A 110 -4.60 -9.75 28.78
CA GLY A 110 -4.07 -9.57 30.13
C GLY A 110 -2.60 -9.17 30.06
N ALA A 111 -2.35 -7.87 29.93
CA ALA A 111 -1.02 -7.28 29.94
C ALA A 111 -0.44 -7.48 31.34
N LEU A 112 0.62 -8.28 31.43
CA LEU A 112 1.41 -8.43 32.65
C LEU A 112 2.23 -7.14 32.85
N GLU A 113 2.56 -6.80 34.09
CA GLU A 113 3.34 -5.59 34.39
C GLU A 113 4.66 -5.53 33.59
N GLY A 114 4.79 -4.54 32.70
CA GLY A 114 5.94 -4.37 31.81
C GLY A 114 5.74 -4.87 30.36
N ASP A 115 4.52 -5.31 29.99
CA ASP A 115 4.21 -5.77 28.64
C ASP A 115 4.30 -4.64 27.60
N ARG A 116 5.03 -4.91 26.53
CA ARG A 116 4.97 -4.08 25.31
C ARG A 116 3.65 -4.39 24.61
N GLU A 117 2.84 -3.37 24.38
CA GLU A 117 1.65 -3.54 23.54
C GLU A 117 2.08 -3.98 22.13
N VAL A 118 1.53 -5.11 21.68
CA VAL A 118 1.77 -5.65 20.34
C VAL A 118 0.65 -5.18 19.42
N ARG A 119 1.01 -4.39 18.40
CA ARG A 119 0.08 -4.06 17.32
C ARG A 119 0.34 -4.94 16.10
N TRP A 120 -0.74 -5.37 15.46
CA TRP A 120 -0.69 -6.07 14.18
C TRP A 120 -1.01 -5.08 13.07
N LEU A 121 -0.08 -4.90 12.15
CA LEU A 121 -0.30 -4.12 10.95
C LEU A 121 -0.51 -5.06 9.77
N MET A 122 -1.67 -4.95 9.13
CA MET A 122 -2.02 -5.69 7.94
C MET A 122 -2.08 -4.74 6.75
N SER A 123 -1.40 -5.09 5.66
CA SER A 123 -1.41 -4.26 4.44
C SER A 123 -1.41 -5.12 3.20
N SER A 124 -2.30 -4.79 2.25
CA SER A 124 -2.28 -5.39 0.92
C SER A 124 -1.30 -4.62 0.03
N ASP A 125 -0.19 -5.26 -0.30
CA ASP A 125 0.77 -4.81 -1.28
C ASP A 125 0.44 -5.29 -2.70
N VAL A 126 0.75 -4.42 -3.67
CA VAL A 126 0.44 -4.53 -5.09
C VAL A 126 1.16 -3.39 -5.82
N CYS A 127 1.36 -3.52 -7.14
CA CYS A 127 1.80 -2.43 -7.99
C CYS A 127 1.03 -1.13 -7.71
N LYS A 128 1.75 -0.02 -7.53
CA LYS A 128 1.16 1.28 -7.24
C LYS A 128 0.68 2.02 -8.49
N HIS A 129 0.97 1.50 -9.68
CA HIS A 129 0.67 2.13 -10.96
C HIS A 129 1.07 3.62 -10.98
N CYS A 130 2.34 3.88 -10.70
CA CYS A 130 2.90 5.22 -10.55
C CYS A 130 2.65 6.07 -11.80
N THR A 131 2.32 7.35 -11.61
CA THR A 131 2.18 8.33 -12.70
C THR A 131 3.45 8.42 -13.55
N HIS A 132 4.62 8.49 -12.91
CA HIS A 132 5.92 8.40 -13.59
C HIS A 132 6.58 7.09 -13.15
N ALA A 133 6.32 6.01 -13.90
CA ALA A 133 6.74 4.66 -13.54
C ALA A 133 8.18 4.39 -13.98
N ALA A 134 9.10 4.27 -13.02
CA ALA A 134 10.51 3.96 -13.28
C ALA A 134 10.77 2.54 -13.81
N CYS A 135 9.75 1.67 -13.81
CA CYS A 135 9.85 0.31 -14.34
C CYS A 135 9.60 0.22 -15.86
N LEU A 136 9.24 1.33 -16.51
CA LEU A 136 9.13 1.49 -17.96
C LEU A 136 10.35 2.25 -18.50
#